data_AF-A0A813G3Z1-F1
#
_entry.id   AF-A0A813G3Z1-F1
#
_cell.length_a   1.000
_cell.length_b   1.000
_cell.length_c   1.000
_cell.angle_alpha   90.00
_cell.angle_beta   90.00
_cell.angle_gamma   90.00
#
_symmetry.space_group_name_H-M   'P 1'
#
loop_
_entity.id
_entity.type
_entity.pdbx_description
1 polymer ?
#
loop_
_entity_poly.entity_id
_entity_poly.type
_entity_poly.pdbx_seq_one_letter_code
_entity_poly.pdbx_strand_id
1 'polypeptide(L)'
;MPVDAKALRDRPDDFRDSERRRFRDAAAVDRALEADASWRAATTAINALRAELGSLQKAISEKKRNSKGKDACEEELAEKSRLEAAQGEAEARAAETLSDRDSSLGELGNLVHLSVPVAENDDGNSIVTSWGSPGEKPRVAPAIPHEELFRRLGACEMERGVRVAGRRGYFLRGPGVVLNMALQNYGVSFLARRGYVPLQPPYFMRREVMARTAELRDFDDQLYSVTSRPQQASSSGSGSGEQFYLIATSEQPISALHQDESLRPEQLPIRYAG
;
A
#
# COMPACT_ATOMS: atom_id res chain seq x y z
N MET A 1 3.15 -3.77 2.02
CA MET A 1 3.99 -3.41 3.20
C MET A 1 5.43 -3.33 2.75
N PRO A 2 6.11 -2.20 2.93
CA PRO A 2 7.46 -2.02 2.40
C PRO A 2 8.45 -2.96 3.09
N VAL A 3 9.38 -3.51 2.32
CA VAL A 3 10.54 -4.23 2.83
C VAL A 3 11.40 -3.28 3.66
N ASP A 4 11.85 -3.72 4.83
CA ASP A 4 12.79 -2.95 5.64
C ASP A 4 14.16 -2.87 4.93
N ALA A 5 14.54 -1.66 4.52
CA ALA A 5 15.80 -1.37 3.85
C ALA A 5 17.03 -1.74 4.70
N LYS A 6 16.93 -1.74 6.04
CA LYS A 6 17.99 -2.25 6.90
C LYS A 6 18.08 -3.76 6.81
N ALA A 7 16.96 -4.47 6.97
CA ALA A 7 16.94 -5.92 6.85
C ALA A 7 17.44 -6.40 5.48
N LEU A 8 17.10 -5.70 4.40
CA LEU A 8 17.57 -5.96 3.04
C LEU A 8 19.10 -5.88 2.93
N ARG A 9 19.72 -4.88 3.56
CA ARG A 9 21.18 -4.71 3.57
C ARG A 9 21.88 -5.75 4.43
N ASP A 10 21.31 -6.07 5.58
CA ASP A 10 21.91 -6.99 6.54
C ASP A 10 21.84 -8.45 6.05
N ARG A 11 20.77 -8.81 5.32
CA ARG A 11 20.50 -10.20 4.87
C ARG A 11 19.95 -10.26 3.44
N PRO A 12 20.69 -9.80 2.42
CA PRO A 12 20.17 -9.72 1.05
C PRO A 12 19.86 -11.11 0.44
N ASP A 13 20.61 -12.14 0.85
CA ASP A 13 20.41 -13.50 0.34
C ASP A 13 19.05 -14.09 0.74
N ASP A 14 18.53 -13.74 1.93
CA ASP A 14 17.18 -14.16 2.37
C ASP A 14 16.11 -13.61 1.41
N PHE A 15 16.28 -12.38 0.94
CA PHE A 15 15.36 -11.76 -0.03
C PHE A 15 15.51 -12.39 -1.42
N ARG A 16 16.75 -12.67 -1.86
CA ARG A 16 16.99 -13.35 -3.14
C ARG A 16 16.37 -14.75 -3.16
N ASP A 17 16.51 -15.52 -2.08
CA ASP A 17 15.87 -16.83 -1.95
C ASP A 17 14.34 -16.71 -1.93
N SER A 18 13.81 -15.75 -1.16
CA SER A 18 12.37 -15.47 -1.09
C SER A 18 11.77 -15.14 -2.47
N GLU A 19 12.44 -14.30 -3.28
CA GLU A 19 11.98 -14.01 -4.64
C GLU A 19 12.06 -15.24 -5.56
N ARG A 20 13.10 -16.07 -5.45
CA ARG A 20 13.20 -17.34 -6.20
C ARG A 20 12.09 -18.32 -5.82
N ARG A 21 11.75 -18.42 -4.54
CA ARG A 21 10.62 -19.24 -4.05
C ARG A 21 9.26 -18.75 -4.57
N ARG A 22 9.18 -17.48 -4.99
CA ARG A 22 8.02 -16.87 -5.67
C ARG A 22 8.11 -16.93 -7.19
N PHE A 23 9.13 -17.58 -7.76
CA PHE A 23 9.41 -17.63 -9.20
C PHE A 23 9.59 -16.24 -9.83
N ARG A 24 10.10 -15.28 -9.04
CA ARG A 24 10.43 -13.91 -9.46
C ARG A 24 11.93 -13.75 -9.67
N ASP A 25 12.30 -12.71 -10.41
CA ASP A 25 13.69 -12.36 -10.70
C ASP A 25 14.41 -11.86 -9.44
N ALA A 26 15.40 -12.63 -8.97
CA ALA A 26 16.21 -12.25 -7.81
C ALA A 26 17.07 -11.00 -8.06
N ALA A 27 17.33 -10.60 -9.31
CA ALA A 27 18.06 -9.37 -9.61
C ALA A 27 17.27 -8.11 -9.21
N ALA A 28 15.96 -8.21 -8.92
CA ALA A 28 15.20 -7.12 -8.31
C ALA A 28 15.80 -6.69 -6.95
N VAL A 29 16.35 -7.64 -6.18
CA VAL A 29 17.03 -7.34 -4.91
C VAL A 29 18.28 -6.50 -5.14
N ASP A 30 19.07 -6.82 -6.17
CA ASP A 30 20.29 -6.10 -6.48
C ASP A 30 19.98 -4.67 -6.95
N ARG A 31 18.96 -4.49 -7.80
CA ARG A 31 18.46 -3.17 -8.20
C ARG A 31 18.02 -2.33 -7.00
N ALA A 32 17.29 -2.93 -6.05
CA ALA A 32 16.87 -2.23 -4.83
C ALA A 32 18.05 -1.83 -3.93
N LEU A 33 19.09 -2.66 -3.83
CA LEU A 33 20.32 -2.35 -3.08
C LEU A 33 21.12 -1.23 -3.74
N GLU A 34 21.20 -1.21 -5.07
CA GLU A 34 21.85 -0.13 -5.84
C GLU A 34 21.12 1.20 -5.68
N ALA A 35 19.78 1.18 -5.72
CA ALA A 35 18.95 2.36 -5.47
C ALA A 35 19.13 2.89 -4.03
N ASP A 36 19.16 2.00 -3.01
CA ASP A 36 19.46 2.40 -1.63
C ASP A 36 20.86 2.98 -1.48
N ALA A 37 21.87 2.39 -2.12
CA ALA A 37 23.23 2.92 -2.11
C ALA A 37 23.32 4.32 -2.73
N SER A 38 22.63 4.54 -3.85
CA SER A 38 22.55 5.82 -4.54
C SER A 38 21.89 6.90 -3.68
N TRP A 39 20.77 6.57 -3.04
CA TRP A 39 20.09 7.47 -2.10
C TRP A 39 20.97 7.84 -0.89
N ARG A 40 21.68 6.86 -0.30
CA ARG A 40 22.60 7.13 0.82
C ARG A 40 23.78 8.02 0.41
N ALA A 41 24.33 7.82 -0.79
CA ALA A 41 25.39 8.67 -1.33
C ALA A 41 24.89 10.11 -1.53
N ALA A 42 23.70 10.29 -2.13
CA ALA A 42 23.09 11.60 -2.31
C ALA A 42 22.81 12.30 -0.96
N THR A 43 22.29 11.56 0.02
CA THR A 43 22.05 12.07 1.38
C THR A 43 23.35 12.50 2.07
N THR A 44 24.43 11.74 1.89
CA THR A 44 25.74 12.08 2.45
C THR A 44 26.29 13.35 1.81
N ALA A 45 26.16 13.49 0.49
CA ALA A 45 26.59 14.69 -0.24
C ALA A 45 25.84 15.96 0.22
N ILE A 46 24.51 15.87 0.41
CA ILE A 46 23.72 16.98 0.96
C ILE A 46 24.20 17.37 2.35
N ASN A 47 24.45 16.39 3.22
CA ASN A 47 24.90 16.67 4.59
C ASN A 47 26.28 17.34 4.61
N ALA A 48 27.18 16.97 3.70
CA ALA A 48 28.46 17.63 3.52
C ALA A 48 28.29 19.10 3.07
N LEU A 49 27.47 19.34 2.04
CA LEU A 49 27.18 20.71 1.55
C LEU A 49 26.54 21.59 2.63
N ARG A 50 25.60 21.05 3.43
CA ARG A 50 25.00 21.77 4.56
C ARG A 50 26.03 22.13 5.63
N ALA A 51 26.99 21.24 5.91
CA ALA A 51 28.06 21.49 6.86
C ALA A 51 29.04 22.57 6.35
N GLU A 52 29.39 22.53 5.06
CA GLU A 52 30.23 23.53 4.40
C GLU A 52 29.56 24.91 4.41
N LEU A 53 28.29 24.98 3.99
CA LEU A 53 27.50 26.21 3.97
C LEU A 53 27.31 26.79 5.37
N GLY A 54 27.05 25.96 6.37
CA GLY A 54 26.99 26.40 7.77
C GLY A 54 28.33 26.93 8.30
N SER A 55 29.45 26.34 7.88
CA SER A 55 30.79 26.80 8.25
C SER A 55 31.14 28.13 7.56
N LEU A 56 30.80 28.26 6.28
CA LEU A 56 30.99 29.50 5.52
C LEU A 56 30.14 30.66 6.08
N GLN A 57 28.89 30.39 6.45
CA GLN A 57 28.02 31.39 7.09
C GLN A 57 28.59 31.90 8.42
N LYS A 58 29.20 31.03 9.23
CA LYS A 58 29.90 31.42 10.46
C LYS A 58 31.12 32.30 10.14
N ALA A 59 31.95 31.89 9.18
CA ALA A 59 33.12 32.65 8.76
C ALA A 59 32.76 34.06 8.24
N ILE A 60 31.71 34.18 7.43
CA ILE A 60 31.19 35.48 6.96
C ILE A 60 30.72 36.35 8.13
N SER A 61 29.99 35.76 9.09
CA SER A 61 29.48 36.47 10.26
C SER A 61 30.61 36.97 11.16
N GLU A 62 31.65 36.17 11.36
CA GLU A 62 32.85 36.55 12.13
C GLU A 62 33.67 37.63 11.42
N LYS A 63 33.89 37.52 10.11
CA LYS A 63 34.58 38.55 9.33
C LYS A 63 33.86 39.89 9.39
N LYS A 64 32.54 39.92 9.19
CA LYS A 64 31.73 41.15 9.30
C LYS A 64 31.78 41.77 10.69
N ARG A 65 31.81 40.95 11.74
CA ARG A 65 31.95 41.41 13.13
C ARG A 65 33.33 42.03 13.39
N ASN A 66 34.40 41.38 12.92
CA ASN A 66 35.78 41.82 13.17
C ASN A 66 36.18 43.05 12.33
N SER A 67 35.65 43.19 11.11
CA SER A 67 35.95 44.33 10.23
C SER A 67 35.05 45.57 10.45
N LYS A 68 34.14 45.54 11.44
CA LYS A 68 33.08 46.55 11.64
C LYS A 68 32.28 46.84 10.36
N GLY A 69 32.12 45.84 9.49
CA GLY A 69 31.43 45.97 8.21
C GLY A 69 32.20 46.72 7.12
N LYS A 70 33.51 46.93 7.27
CA LYS A 70 34.35 47.63 6.26
C LYS A 70 34.96 46.71 5.21
N ASP A 71 35.09 45.40 5.47
CA ASP A 71 35.56 44.43 4.46
C ASP A 71 34.43 43.98 3.54
N ALA A 72 34.69 44.02 2.24
CA ALA A 72 33.82 43.46 1.22
C ALA A 72 33.97 41.93 1.21
N CYS A 73 33.04 41.21 1.85
CA CYS A 73 32.97 39.74 1.79
C CYS A 73 32.39 39.26 0.44
N GLU A 74 32.78 39.88 -0.67
CA GLU A 74 32.21 39.58 -1.99
C GLU A 74 32.56 38.18 -2.46
N GLU A 75 33.78 37.71 -2.23
CA GLU A 75 34.23 36.36 -2.58
C GLU A 75 33.47 35.29 -1.77
N GLU A 76 33.31 35.47 -0.46
CA GLU A 76 32.58 34.52 0.38
C GLU A 76 31.07 34.55 0.13
N LEU A 77 30.51 35.70 -0.25
CA LEU A 77 29.11 35.79 -0.68
C LEU A 77 28.89 35.10 -2.03
N ALA A 78 29.85 35.21 -2.96
CA ALA A 78 29.83 34.48 -4.22
C ALA A 78 29.95 32.97 -4.00
N GLU A 79 30.86 32.53 -3.13
CA GLU A 79 31.01 31.12 -2.76
C GLU A 79 29.78 30.57 -2.04
N LYS A 80 29.17 31.37 -1.15
CA LYS A 80 27.90 31.02 -0.52
C LYS A 80 26.81 30.78 -1.57
N SER A 81 26.72 31.66 -2.56
CA SER A 81 25.71 31.55 -3.62
C SER A 81 25.93 30.29 -4.48
N ARG A 82 27.20 29.91 -4.73
CA ARG A 82 27.55 28.66 -5.41
C ARG A 82 27.17 27.42 -4.60
N LEU A 83 27.48 27.41 -3.30
CA LEU A 83 27.12 26.31 -2.41
C LEU A 83 25.60 26.20 -2.23
N GLU A 84 24.86 27.32 -2.20
CA GLU A 84 23.39 27.32 -2.18
C GLU A 84 22.81 26.70 -3.46
N ALA A 85 23.38 27.02 -4.63
CA ALA A 85 22.97 26.39 -5.90
C ALA A 85 23.30 24.88 -5.92
N ALA A 86 24.50 24.50 -5.52
CA ALA A 86 24.91 23.09 -5.43
C ALA A 86 24.07 22.30 -4.42
N GLN A 87 23.68 22.92 -3.31
CA GLN A 87 22.75 22.32 -2.34
C GLN A 87 21.38 22.07 -2.98
N GLY A 88 20.84 23.04 -3.72
CA GLY A 88 19.55 22.88 -4.40
C GLY A 88 19.55 21.73 -5.40
N GLU A 89 20.61 21.59 -6.20
CA GLU A 89 20.79 20.46 -7.13
C GLU A 89 20.92 19.12 -6.40
N ALA A 90 21.69 19.09 -5.31
CA ALA A 90 21.86 17.88 -4.50
C ALA A 90 20.54 17.45 -3.84
N GLU A 91 19.75 18.40 -3.33
CA GLU A 91 18.42 18.16 -2.75
C GLU A 91 17.44 17.59 -3.77
N ALA A 92 17.43 18.10 -5.01
CA ALA A 92 16.64 17.53 -6.09
C ALA A 92 17.05 16.08 -6.39
N ARG A 93 18.36 15.81 -6.48
CA ARG A 93 18.89 14.46 -6.72
C ARG A 93 18.58 13.48 -5.59
N ALA A 94 18.62 13.93 -4.33
CA ALA A 94 18.24 13.07 -3.21
C ALA A 94 16.74 12.76 -3.19
N ALA A 95 15.89 13.70 -3.60
CA ALA A 95 14.45 13.44 -3.73
C ALA A 95 14.16 12.42 -4.84
N GLU A 96 14.85 12.52 -5.98
CA GLU A 96 14.76 11.56 -7.09
C GLU A 96 15.21 10.17 -6.65
N THR A 97 16.44 10.05 -6.10
CA THR A 97 16.97 8.76 -5.64
C THR A 97 16.17 8.16 -4.48
N LEU A 98 15.53 8.97 -3.65
CA LEU A 98 14.59 8.50 -2.61
C LEU A 98 13.36 7.85 -3.25
N SER A 99 12.77 8.50 -4.25
CA SER A 99 11.63 7.97 -5.00
C SER A 99 11.98 6.66 -5.70
N ASP A 100 13.14 6.59 -6.35
CA ASP A 100 13.62 5.39 -7.03
C ASP A 100 13.87 4.23 -6.06
N ARG A 101 14.44 4.52 -4.89
CA ARG A 101 14.62 3.55 -3.82
C ARG A 101 13.28 3.01 -3.34
N ASP A 102 12.33 3.89 -3.00
CA ASP A 102 11.04 3.49 -2.44
C ASP A 102 10.20 2.71 -3.46
N SER A 103 10.26 3.09 -4.74
CA SER A 103 9.68 2.33 -5.84
C SER A 103 10.29 0.93 -5.93
N SER A 104 11.63 0.83 -5.96
CA SER A 104 12.35 -0.45 -6.06
C SER A 104 12.08 -1.36 -4.87
N LEU A 105 12.00 -0.81 -3.65
CA LEU A 105 11.64 -1.55 -2.43
C LEU A 105 10.17 -2.01 -2.46
N GLY A 106 9.29 -1.25 -3.08
CA GLY A 106 7.87 -1.58 -3.24
C GLY A 106 7.60 -2.74 -4.20
N GLU A 107 8.54 -3.04 -5.11
CA GLU A 107 8.42 -4.18 -6.03
C GLU A 107 8.76 -5.53 -5.37
N LEU A 108 9.53 -5.51 -4.28
CA LEU A 108 9.95 -6.72 -3.57
C LEU A 108 8.79 -7.32 -2.78
N GLY A 109 8.64 -8.63 -2.85
CA GLY A 109 7.67 -9.35 -2.05
C GLY A 109 8.07 -9.40 -0.57
N ASN A 110 7.09 -9.60 0.31
CA ASN A 110 7.39 -9.93 1.70
C ASN A 110 8.17 -11.26 1.79
N LEU A 111 9.02 -11.43 2.81
CA LEU A 111 9.78 -12.66 3.01
C LEU A 111 8.85 -13.86 3.16
N VAL A 112 9.04 -14.87 2.30
CA VAL A 112 8.27 -16.11 2.36
C VAL A 112 8.72 -16.93 3.56
N HIS A 113 7.82 -17.21 4.51
CA HIS A 113 8.15 -18.02 5.68
C HIS A 113 8.62 -19.43 5.26
N LEU A 114 9.57 -20.01 6.01
CA LEU A 114 10.20 -21.30 5.68
C LEU A 114 9.21 -22.47 5.62
N SER A 115 8.08 -22.36 6.32
CA SER A 115 7.02 -23.39 6.29
C SER A 115 6.14 -23.36 5.04
N VAL A 116 6.25 -22.33 4.19
CA VAL A 116 5.41 -22.20 3.00
C VAL A 116 5.94 -23.13 1.90
N PRO A 117 5.10 -24.06 1.38
CA PRO A 117 5.47 -24.91 0.25
C PRO A 117 5.86 -24.08 -0.97
N VAL A 118 6.89 -24.52 -1.70
CA VAL A 118 7.35 -23.86 -2.92
C VAL A 118 6.72 -24.58 -4.11
N ALA A 119 5.87 -23.86 -4.84
CA ALA A 119 5.23 -24.35 -6.06
C ALA A 119 4.89 -23.19 -6.99
N GLU A 120 4.97 -23.45 -8.30
CA GLU A 120 4.75 -22.44 -9.34
C GLU A 120 3.26 -22.08 -9.50
N ASN A 121 2.38 -23.01 -9.14
CA ASN A 121 0.93 -22.89 -9.29
C ASN A 121 0.18 -23.47 -8.08
N ASP A 122 -1.13 -23.37 -8.14
CA ASP A 122 -2.07 -23.82 -7.10
C ASP A 122 -2.16 -25.34 -6.95
N ASP A 123 -1.69 -26.12 -7.92
CA ASP A 123 -1.62 -27.58 -7.83
C ASP A 123 -0.64 -28.05 -6.73
N GLY A 124 0.36 -27.23 -6.39
CA GLY A 124 1.31 -27.52 -5.32
C GLY A 124 0.80 -27.20 -3.90
N ASN A 125 -0.46 -26.74 -3.76
CA ASN A 125 -1.03 -26.43 -2.46
C ASN A 125 -1.22 -27.69 -1.60
N SER A 126 -0.60 -27.71 -0.43
CA SER A 126 -0.76 -28.81 0.53
C SER A 126 -2.08 -28.71 1.31
N ILE A 127 -2.78 -29.84 1.46
CA ILE A 127 -3.99 -29.93 2.28
C ILE A 127 -3.58 -30.05 3.75
N VAL A 128 -3.85 -29.02 4.56
CA VAL A 128 -3.52 -29.02 6.00
C VAL A 128 -4.54 -29.79 6.83
N THR A 129 -5.83 -29.62 6.55
CA THR A 129 -6.92 -30.29 7.27
C THR A 129 -8.14 -30.39 6.37
N SER A 130 -8.93 -31.44 6.55
CA SER A 130 -10.26 -31.58 5.94
C SER A 130 -11.27 -31.84 7.05
N TRP A 131 -12.45 -31.22 6.95
CA TRP A 131 -13.50 -31.35 7.96
C TRP A 131 -14.84 -31.67 7.30
N GLY A 132 -15.59 -32.59 7.92
CA GLY A 132 -16.81 -33.19 7.36
C GLY A 132 -16.51 -34.35 6.42
N SER A 133 -17.57 -35.01 5.93
CA SER A 133 -17.49 -36.11 4.97
C SER A 133 -17.87 -35.61 3.57
N PRO A 134 -16.92 -35.36 2.66
CA PRO A 134 -17.21 -34.90 1.29
C PRO A 134 -17.97 -35.99 0.52
N GLY A 135 -19.30 -36.01 0.61
CA GLY A 135 -20.13 -37.04 -0.04
C GLY A 135 -21.42 -37.39 0.69
N GLU A 136 -21.53 -37.12 1.99
CA GLU A 136 -22.73 -37.41 2.80
C GLU A 136 -23.83 -36.34 2.69
N LYS A 137 -23.67 -35.35 1.80
CA LYS A 137 -24.78 -34.43 1.51
C LYS A 137 -25.89 -35.24 0.83
N PRO A 138 -27.17 -35.10 1.23
CA PRO A 138 -28.26 -35.59 0.42
C PRO A 138 -28.16 -34.89 -0.93
N ARG A 139 -27.67 -35.61 -1.95
CA ARG A 139 -27.71 -35.14 -3.33
C ARG A 139 -29.18 -35.16 -3.70
N VAL A 140 -29.85 -34.02 -3.58
CA VAL A 140 -31.16 -33.82 -4.20
C VAL A 140 -30.92 -34.04 -5.69
N ALA A 141 -31.32 -35.20 -6.19
CA ALA A 141 -31.11 -35.58 -7.58
C ALA A 141 -32.31 -35.10 -8.41
N PRO A 142 -32.10 -34.37 -9.53
CA PRO A 142 -30.81 -33.93 -10.06
C PRO A 142 -30.24 -32.72 -9.31
N ALA A 143 -28.93 -32.73 -9.04
CA ALA A 143 -28.25 -31.56 -8.48
C ALA A 143 -28.24 -30.45 -9.53
N ILE A 144 -28.82 -29.31 -9.21
CA ILE A 144 -28.82 -28.14 -10.09
C ILE A 144 -27.74 -27.14 -9.67
N PRO A 145 -27.12 -26.43 -10.63
CA PRO A 145 -26.21 -25.34 -10.32
C PRO A 145 -26.88 -24.24 -9.46
N HIS A 146 -26.08 -23.55 -8.65
CA HIS A 146 -26.59 -22.55 -7.71
C HIS A 146 -27.31 -21.39 -8.41
N GLU A 147 -26.86 -20.99 -9.60
CA GLU A 147 -27.47 -19.94 -10.40
C GLU A 147 -28.88 -20.32 -10.88
N GLU A 148 -29.07 -21.58 -11.25
CA GLU A 148 -30.38 -22.11 -11.67
C GLU A 148 -31.32 -22.21 -10.47
N LEU A 149 -30.81 -22.65 -9.31
CA LEU A 149 -31.58 -22.68 -8.07
C LEU A 149 -32.05 -21.27 -7.67
N PHE A 150 -31.16 -20.28 -7.67
CA PHE A 150 -31.51 -18.90 -7.32
C PHE A 150 -32.53 -18.29 -8.30
N ARG A 151 -32.45 -18.65 -9.60
CA ARG A 151 -33.43 -18.24 -10.60
C ARG A 151 -34.81 -18.87 -10.32
N ARG A 152 -34.87 -20.17 -10.07
CA ARG A 152 -36.13 -20.90 -9.76
C ARG A 152 -36.80 -20.39 -8.49
N LEU A 153 -36.02 -19.99 -7.49
CA LEU A 153 -36.52 -19.42 -6.24
C LEU A 153 -36.93 -17.94 -6.35
N GLY A 154 -36.72 -17.30 -7.51
CA GLY A 154 -36.88 -15.85 -7.64
C GLY A 154 -35.92 -15.06 -6.74
N ALA A 155 -34.83 -15.67 -6.30
CA ALA A 155 -33.86 -15.12 -5.35
C ALA A 155 -32.84 -14.17 -6.01
N CYS A 156 -32.72 -14.21 -7.34
CA CYS A 156 -31.78 -13.39 -8.12
C CYS A 156 -32.39 -12.93 -9.45
N GLU A 157 -31.87 -11.82 -9.98
CA GLU A 157 -32.13 -11.26 -11.31
C GLU A 157 -30.81 -10.95 -12.01
N MET A 158 -30.35 -11.87 -12.86
CA MET A 158 -29.08 -11.68 -13.56
C MET A 158 -29.28 -10.92 -14.87
N GLU A 159 -30.36 -11.18 -15.62
CA GLU A 159 -30.54 -10.57 -16.94
C GLU A 159 -30.74 -9.06 -16.83
N ARG A 160 -31.62 -8.61 -15.92
CA ARG A 160 -31.80 -7.16 -15.70
C ARG A 160 -30.58 -6.54 -15.02
N GLY A 161 -29.86 -7.31 -14.20
CA GLY A 161 -28.60 -6.88 -13.59
C GLY A 161 -27.54 -6.56 -14.64
N VAL A 162 -27.37 -7.44 -15.62
CA VAL A 162 -26.43 -7.23 -16.74
C VAL A 162 -26.84 -6.02 -17.58
N ARG A 163 -28.15 -5.80 -17.80
CA ARG A 163 -28.63 -4.59 -18.49
C ARG A 163 -28.31 -3.29 -17.75
N VAL A 164 -28.24 -3.31 -16.42
CA VAL A 164 -28.01 -2.12 -15.60
C VAL A 164 -26.53 -1.86 -15.36
N ALA A 165 -25.75 -2.89 -15.04
CA ALA A 165 -24.36 -2.75 -14.58
C ALA A 165 -23.32 -3.43 -15.50
N GLY A 166 -23.74 -4.07 -16.59
CA GLY A 166 -22.85 -4.81 -17.49
C GLY A 166 -22.51 -6.22 -17.00
N ARG A 167 -21.49 -6.83 -17.59
CA ARG A 167 -21.06 -8.21 -17.26
C ARG A 167 -20.81 -8.34 -15.75
N ARG A 168 -21.31 -9.42 -15.14
CA ARG A 168 -21.33 -9.70 -13.68
C ARG A 168 -22.34 -8.88 -12.85
N GLY A 169 -23.14 -8.00 -13.45
CA GLY A 169 -24.25 -7.34 -12.76
C GLY A 169 -25.41 -8.28 -12.44
N TYR A 170 -25.96 -8.20 -11.22
CA TYR A 170 -27.13 -8.94 -10.77
C TYR A 170 -27.89 -8.19 -9.68
N PHE A 171 -29.16 -8.51 -9.46
CA PHE A 171 -29.90 -8.11 -8.26
C PHE A 171 -30.25 -9.34 -7.43
N LEU A 172 -30.08 -9.28 -6.12
CA LEU A 172 -30.76 -10.21 -5.21
C LEU A 172 -32.21 -9.77 -5.03
N ARG A 173 -33.12 -10.72 -4.88
CA ARG A 173 -34.56 -10.48 -4.65
C ARG A 173 -35.14 -11.46 -3.63
N GLY A 174 -36.24 -11.05 -2.99
CA GLY A 174 -37.03 -11.87 -2.08
C GLY A 174 -36.18 -12.69 -1.10
N PRO A 175 -36.25 -14.04 -1.13
CA PRO A 175 -35.49 -14.88 -0.20
C PRO A 175 -33.97 -14.73 -0.34
N GLY A 176 -33.44 -14.34 -1.51
CA GLY A 176 -32.01 -14.13 -1.71
C GLY A 176 -31.45 -12.96 -0.91
N VAL A 177 -32.21 -11.86 -0.80
CA VAL A 177 -31.81 -10.69 0.00
C VAL A 177 -31.81 -11.07 1.49
N VAL A 178 -32.88 -11.72 1.95
CA VAL A 178 -33.01 -12.12 3.36
C VAL A 178 -31.91 -13.09 3.76
N LEU A 179 -31.61 -14.07 2.92
CA LEU A 179 -30.52 -15.03 3.16
C LEU A 179 -29.16 -14.33 3.21
N ASN A 180 -28.88 -13.41 2.28
CA ASN A 180 -27.62 -12.67 2.26
C ASN A 180 -27.43 -11.86 3.57
N MET A 181 -28.46 -11.14 4.01
CA MET A 181 -28.42 -10.40 5.28
C MET A 181 -28.23 -11.33 6.48
N ALA A 182 -28.91 -12.48 6.49
CA ALA A 182 -28.77 -13.48 7.56
C ALA A 182 -27.35 -14.04 7.64
N LEU A 183 -26.72 -14.35 6.51
CA LEU A 183 -25.34 -14.83 6.45
C LEU A 183 -24.33 -13.77 6.92
N GLN A 184 -24.50 -12.52 6.48
CA GLN A 184 -23.67 -11.39 6.95
C GLN A 184 -23.77 -11.23 8.48
N ASN A 185 -25.00 -11.19 9.00
CA ASN A 185 -25.24 -11.07 10.45
C ASN A 185 -24.68 -12.25 11.24
N TYR A 186 -24.80 -13.48 10.71
CA TYR A 186 -24.22 -14.67 11.33
C TYR A 186 -22.69 -14.57 11.38
N GLY A 187 -22.04 -14.19 10.28
CA GLY A 187 -20.58 -14.04 10.22
C GLY A 187 -20.05 -13.02 11.23
N VAL A 188 -20.63 -11.82 11.27
CA VAL A 188 -20.27 -10.77 12.23
C VAL A 188 -20.51 -11.25 13.67
N SER A 189 -21.68 -11.83 13.95
CA SER A 189 -22.02 -12.34 15.29
C SER A 189 -21.08 -13.48 15.73
N PHE A 190 -20.68 -14.34 14.81
CA PHE A 190 -19.78 -15.47 15.06
C PHE A 190 -18.37 -15.00 15.46
N LEU A 191 -17.86 -13.96 14.80
CA LEU A 191 -16.58 -13.32 15.12
C LEU A 191 -16.67 -12.49 16.41
N ALA A 192 -17.75 -11.74 16.60
CA ALA A 192 -17.98 -10.94 17.80
C ALA A 192 -17.94 -11.80 19.08
N ARG A 193 -18.57 -12.99 19.05
CA ARG A 193 -18.52 -13.96 20.15
C ARG A 193 -17.11 -14.53 20.41
N ARG A 194 -16.16 -14.33 19.50
CA ARG A 194 -14.74 -14.74 19.61
C ARG A 194 -13.81 -13.56 19.93
N GLY A 195 -14.37 -12.43 20.36
CA GLY A 195 -13.60 -11.26 20.79
C GLY A 195 -13.10 -10.39 19.64
N TYR A 196 -13.67 -10.52 18.44
CA TYR A 196 -13.46 -9.54 17.37
C TYR A 196 -14.42 -8.37 17.56
N VAL A 197 -13.96 -7.15 17.27
CA VAL A 197 -14.78 -5.94 17.28
C VAL A 197 -15.41 -5.77 15.89
N PRO A 198 -16.76 -5.80 15.77
CA PRO A 198 -17.44 -5.45 14.53
C PRO A 198 -17.08 -4.03 14.10
N LEU A 199 -16.66 -3.87 12.86
CA LEU A 199 -16.18 -2.59 12.33
C LEU A 199 -16.63 -2.45 10.88
N GLN A 200 -17.45 -1.45 10.58
CA GLN A 200 -17.84 -1.16 9.20
C GLN A 200 -16.93 -0.04 8.64
N PRO A 201 -16.03 -0.33 7.69
CA PRO A 201 -15.16 0.69 7.14
C PRO A 201 -15.86 1.54 6.04
N PRO A 202 -15.27 2.68 5.65
CA PRO A 202 -15.64 3.37 4.41
C PRO A 202 -15.45 2.47 3.20
N TYR A 203 -16.37 2.56 2.21
CA TYR A 203 -16.30 1.75 0.99
C TYR A 203 -15.49 2.38 -0.14
N PHE A 204 -14.86 3.52 0.13
CA PHE A 204 -13.90 4.15 -0.75
C PHE A 204 -12.73 4.71 0.07
N MET A 205 -11.56 4.74 -0.54
CA MET A 205 -10.33 5.26 0.06
C MET A 205 -9.70 6.29 -0.87
N ARG A 206 -9.00 7.27 -0.28
CA ARG A 206 -8.17 8.21 -1.04
C ARG A 206 -7.02 7.46 -1.71
N ARG A 207 -6.61 7.87 -2.91
CA ARG A 207 -5.55 7.23 -3.69
C ARG A 207 -4.27 7.03 -2.86
N GLU A 208 -3.83 8.05 -2.14
CA GLU A 208 -2.60 8.00 -1.36
C GLU A 208 -2.65 7.00 -0.19
N VAL A 209 -3.84 6.73 0.35
CA VAL A 209 -4.04 5.76 1.44
C VAL A 209 -4.13 4.35 0.86
N MET A 210 -4.91 4.17 -0.21
CA MET A 210 -5.02 2.89 -0.90
C MET A 210 -3.63 2.40 -1.36
N ALA A 211 -2.78 3.30 -1.87
CA ALA A 211 -1.44 2.97 -2.42
C ALA A 211 -0.50 2.34 -1.39
N ARG A 212 -0.81 2.46 -0.10
CA ARG A 212 -0.04 1.85 0.99
C ARG A 212 -0.52 0.45 1.32
N THR A 213 -1.77 0.11 0.98
CA THR A 213 -2.43 -1.15 1.34
C THR A 213 -2.53 -2.13 0.17
N ALA A 214 -2.62 -1.64 -1.06
CA ALA A 214 -2.67 -2.45 -2.28
C ALA A 214 -1.36 -2.35 -3.06
N GLU A 215 -1.00 -3.39 -3.83
CA GLU A 215 0.13 -3.30 -4.76
C GLU A 215 -0.22 -2.31 -5.87
N LEU A 216 0.72 -1.43 -6.26
CA LEU A 216 0.49 -0.40 -7.29
C LEU A 216 -0.03 -0.98 -8.62
N ARG A 217 0.28 -2.24 -8.92
CA ARG A 217 -0.17 -2.96 -10.13
C ARG A 217 -1.66 -3.33 -10.08
N ASP A 218 -2.24 -3.46 -8.89
CA ASP A 218 -3.67 -3.77 -8.72
C ASP A 218 -4.57 -2.54 -8.95
N PHE A 219 -4.01 -1.32 -8.97
CA PHE A 219 -4.79 -0.08 -9.08
C PHE A 219 -5.51 0.08 -10.41
N ASP A 220 -4.81 -0.19 -11.50
CA ASP A 220 -5.31 0.16 -12.83
C ASP A 220 -6.24 -0.92 -13.40
N ASP A 221 -6.04 -2.19 -13.01
CA ASP A 221 -6.79 -3.32 -13.57
C ASP A 221 -7.94 -3.82 -12.66
N GLN A 222 -7.84 -3.64 -11.33
CA GLN A 222 -8.77 -4.29 -10.39
C GLN A 222 -9.65 -3.33 -9.59
N LEU A 223 -9.30 -2.04 -9.48
CA LEU A 223 -10.02 -1.09 -8.63
C LEU A 223 -10.86 -0.09 -9.43
N TYR A 224 -12.10 0.14 -8.99
CA TYR A 224 -12.94 1.20 -9.54
C TYR A 224 -12.53 2.56 -8.97
N SER A 225 -12.14 3.48 -9.85
CA SER A 225 -11.85 4.87 -9.48
C SER A 225 -13.12 5.74 -9.49
N VAL A 226 -13.20 6.65 -8.53
CA VAL A 226 -14.24 7.65 -8.39
C VAL A 226 -13.56 9.02 -8.30
N THR A 227 -13.72 9.81 -9.34
CA THR A 227 -13.10 11.15 -9.42
C THR A 227 -14.18 12.21 -9.23
N SER A 228 -14.00 13.11 -8.26
CA SER A 228 -14.85 14.29 -8.16
C SER A 228 -14.53 15.22 -9.33
N ARG A 229 -15.57 15.74 -10.00
CA ARG A 229 -15.37 16.95 -10.82
C ARG A 229 -15.01 18.09 -9.87
N PRO A 230 -14.06 18.98 -10.22
CA PRO A 230 -13.78 20.14 -9.39
C PRO A 230 -15.08 20.95 -9.24
N GLN A 231 -15.62 21.01 -8.03
CA GLN A 231 -16.60 22.03 -7.69
C GLN A 231 -15.88 23.38 -7.70
N GLN A 232 -16.55 24.42 -8.18
CA GLN A 232 -15.97 25.76 -8.35
C GLN A 232 -15.08 26.14 -7.16
N ALA A 233 -13.80 26.37 -7.47
CA ALA A 233 -12.76 26.99 -6.65
C ALA A 233 -13.13 27.25 -5.17
N SER A 234 -13.05 26.21 -4.33
CA SER A 234 -12.71 26.45 -2.93
C SER A 234 -11.25 26.91 -2.90
N SER A 235 -10.97 27.95 -2.13
CA SER A 235 -9.76 28.78 -2.08
C SER A 235 -8.42 28.10 -1.77
N SER A 236 -8.33 26.77 -1.84
CA SER A 236 -7.09 25.99 -1.74
C SER A 236 -6.69 25.51 -3.14
N GLY A 237 -5.75 26.21 -3.77
CA GLY A 237 -5.37 26.07 -5.19
C GLY A 237 -4.68 24.78 -5.63
N SER A 238 -5.29 23.62 -5.40
CA SER A 238 -4.93 22.38 -6.09
C SER A 238 -6.02 22.03 -7.10
N GLY A 239 -5.76 22.27 -8.39
CA GLY A 239 -6.69 21.98 -9.49
C GLY A 239 -6.84 20.50 -9.84
N SER A 240 -6.34 19.59 -9.01
CA SER A 240 -6.60 18.14 -9.14
C SER A 240 -7.81 17.78 -8.29
N GLY A 241 -8.93 17.38 -8.92
CA GLY A 241 -10.06 16.83 -8.18
C GLY A 241 -9.62 15.64 -7.31
N GLU A 242 -10.23 15.50 -6.14
CA GLU A 242 -9.91 14.40 -5.23
C GLU A 242 -10.22 13.06 -5.91
N GLN A 243 -9.24 12.15 -5.91
CA GLN A 243 -9.34 10.83 -6.50
C GLN A 243 -9.55 9.77 -5.40
N PHE A 244 -10.66 9.06 -5.50
CA PHE A 244 -11.01 7.96 -4.60
C PHE A 244 -11.04 6.64 -5.37
N TYR A 245 -10.91 5.53 -4.64
CA TYR A 245 -11.05 4.18 -5.17
C TYR A 245 -12.02 3.39 -4.30
N LEU A 246 -12.92 2.61 -4.91
CA LEU A 246 -13.76 1.66 -4.17
C LEU A 246 -12.89 0.56 -3.58
N ILE A 247 -13.22 0.10 -2.37
CA ILE A 247 -12.52 -0.99 -1.72
C ILE A 247 -12.84 -2.33 -2.42
N ALA A 248 -11.85 -3.21 -2.54
CA ALA A 248 -12.04 -4.59 -2.97
C ALA A 248 -12.35 -5.53 -1.79
N THR A 249 -11.90 -5.15 -0.58
CA THR A 249 -12.06 -5.90 0.67
C THR A 249 -12.02 -4.94 1.85
N SER A 250 -12.69 -5.27 2.96
CA SER A 250 -12.62 -4.50 4.21
C SER A 250 -11.22 -4.48 4.83
N GLU A 251 -10.34 -5.40 4.44
CA GLU A 251 -8.92 -5.41 4.85
C GLU A 251 -8.19 -4.11 4.48
N GLN A 252 -8.45 -3.52 3.30
CA GLN A 252 -7.78 -2.30 2.84
C GLN A 252 -8.00 -1.12 3.80
N PRO A 253 -9.24 -0.70 4.10
CA PRO A 253 -9.46 0.40 5.03
C PRO A 253 -9.14 0.04 6.49
N ILE A 254 -9.29 -1.24 6.90
CA ILE A 254 -8.98 -1.67 8.27
C ILE A 254 -7.47 -1.68 8.53
N SER A 255 -6.65 -2.09 7.56
CA SER A 255 -5.19 -2.03 7.68
C SER A 255 -4.66 -0.60 7.74
N ALA A 256 -5.34 0.33 7.07
CA ALA A 256 -5.04 1.77 7.15
C ALA A 256 -5.66 2.47 8.38
N LEU A 257 -6.48 1.79 9.19
CA LEU A 257 -7.20 2.39 10.32
C LEU A 257 -6.24 3.01 11.35
N HIS A 258 -5.13 2.34 11.62
CA HIS A 258 -4.12 2.75 12.59
C HIS A 258 -2.93 3.48 11.94
N GLN A 259 -3.15 4.09 10.77
CA GLN A 259 -2.10 4.83 10.08
C GLN A 259 -1.62 5.99 10.96
N ASP A 260 -0.30 6.14 11.06
CA ASP A 260 0.36 7.19 11.84
C ASP A 260 0.09 7.11 13.36
N GLU A 261 -0.44 5.97 13.84
CA GLU A 261 -0.64 5.68 15.27
C GLU A 261 0.48 4.79 15.84
N SER A 262 0.84 5.03 17.11
CA SER A 262 1.73 4.14 17.87
C SER A 262 0.92 3.27 18.82
N LEU A 263 0.94 1.95 18.58
CA LEU A 263 0.24 0.97 19.41
C LEU A 263 1.13 0.48 20.55
N ARG A 264 0.59 0.42 21.77
CA ARG A 264 1.26 -0.15 22.94
C ARG A 264 1.06 -1.67 22.99
N PRO A 265 2.03 -2.45 23.53
CA PRO A 265 1.92 -3.90 23.62
C PRO A 265 0.65 -4.38 24.32
N GLU A 266 0.14 -3.64 25.31
CA GLU A 266 -1.06 -4.01 26.07
C GLU A 266 -2.36 -3.89 25.25
N GLN A 267 -2.32 -3.16 24.12
CA GLN A 267 -3.46 -3.05 23.20
C GLN A 267 -3.55 -4.26 22.25
N LEU A 268 -2.50 -5.07 22.16
CA LEU A 268 -2.41 -6.19 21.23
C LEU A 268 -2.82 -7.52 21.92
N PRO A 269 -3.50 -8.44 21.21
CA PRO A 269 -3.91 -8.36 19.81
C PRO A 269 -5.21 -7.57 19.61
N ILE A 270 -5.21 -6.65 18.64
CA ILE A 270 -6.43 -6.00 18.15
C ILE A 270 -7.05 -6.90 17.08
N ARG A 271 -8.38 -7.10 17.15
CA ARG A 271 -9.10 -8.01 16.25
C ARG A 271 -10.37 -7.33 15.73
N TYR A 272 -10.46 -7.13 14.42
CA TYR A 272 -11.61 -6.49 13.76
C TYR A 272 -12.37 -7.47 12.87
N ALA A 273 -13.69 -7.37 12.90
CA ALA A 273 -14.61 -8.06 11.98
C ALA A 273 -15.19 -7.02 11.03
N GLY A 274 -14.56 -6.93 9.85
CA GLY A 274 -14.88 -6.00 8.75
C GLY A 274 -15.92 -6.46 7.77
#